data_AF-A0A914S6Z8-F1
#
_entry.id   AF-A0A914S6Z8-F1
#
_cell.length_a   1.000
_cell.length_b   1.000
_cell.length_c   1.000
_cell.angle_alpha   90.00
_cell.angle_beta   90.00
_cell.angle_gamma   90.00
#
_symmetry.space_group_name_H-M   'P 1'
#
loop_
_entity.id
_entity.type
_entity.pdbx_description
1 polymer ?
#
loop_
_entity_poly.entity_id
_entity_poly.type
_entity_poly.pdbx_seq_one_letter_code
_entity_poly.pdbx_strand_id
1 'polypeptide(L)'
;MFCFTGLVSLDAQTFKNQLYEIWFEEYARDSVKGTSGFETIFVGEVNGTKVVGLNNWYRFYRLEMNNKTNYHGWFNRAKDVHITLQYEWGPFEAFKDAFLMGCSPEFEIAAYTICALSQFKECLFNHTTYQFSMNIETISPPGEMMKITSLAVAQYTGATTTKVTVSQKTTTKGAGDARLQKLVDDMRAADIDRPTHYPDVFQVCQEETPLTADIVHASLLNITFDSFTNTTVFQLALEYLQEIRKRTLNFS
;
A
#
# COMPACT_ATOMS: atom_id res chain seq x y z
N MET A 1 10.33 26.05 -3.27
CA MET A 1 9.38 25.68 -4.35
C MET A 1 9.25 24.17 -4.27
N PHE A 2 8.23 23.67 -3.55
CA PHE A 2 8.00 22.23 -3.43
C PHE A 2 7.24 21.78 -4.67
N CYS A 3 7.84 20.88 -5.44
CA CYS A 3 7.29 20.36 -6.69
C CYS A 3 6.06 19.51 -6.35
N PHE A 4 4.86 20.01 -6.66
CA PHE A 4 3.63 19.23 -6.65
C PHE A 4 3.62 18.32 -7.89
N THR A 5 4.22 17.14 -7.78
CA THR A 5 4.10 16.09 -8.80
C THR A 5 2.77 15.35 -8.57
N GLY A 6 1.76 15.62 -9.41
CA GLY A 6 0.50 14.86 -9.48
C GLY A 6 -0.64 15.40 -8.61
N LEU A 7 -1.31 16.47 -9.05
CA LEU A 7 -2.53 16.94 -8.37
C LEU A 7 -3.67 15.91 -8.55
N VAL A 8 -4.19 15.35 -7.45
CA VAL A 8 -5.39 14.49 -7.40
C VAL A 8 -6.60 15.18 -8.01
N SER A 9 -7.13 14.73 -9.15
CA SER A 9 -8.25 15.39 -9.82
C SER A 9 -9.47 15.57 -8.90
N LEU A 10 -10.12 16.73 -9.00
CA LEU A 10 -11.41 16.96 -8.34
C LEU A 10 -12.56 16.27 -9.09
N ASP A 11 -12.33 15.87 -10.34
CA ASP A 11 -13.24 15.04 -11.13
C ASP A 11 -12.99 13.56 -10.84
N ALA A 12 -14.05 12.84 -10.47
CA ALA A 12 -13.96 11.44 -10.03
C ALA A 12 -13.47 10.52 -11.16
N GLN A 13 -13.92 10.73 -12.40
CA GLN A 13 -13.51 9.89 -13.52
C GLN A 13 -12.04 10.08 -13.87
N THR A 14 -11.58 11.33 -13.89
CA THR A 14 -10.17 11.66 -14.09
C THR A 14 -9.31 11.10 -12.96
N PHE A 15 -9.79 11.15 -11.71
CA PHE A 15 -9.07 10.56 -10.58
C PHE A 15 -8.98 9.03 -10.69
N LYS A 16 -10.04 8.36 -11.14
CA LYS A 16 -9.96 6.92 -11.44
C LYS A 16 -8.86 6.65 -12.46
N ASN A 17 -8.78 7.40 -13.55
CA ASN A 17 -7.70 7.23 -14.52
C ASN A 17 -6.31 7.47 -13.90
N GLN A 18 -6.15 8.53 -13.09
CA GLN A 18 -4.89 8.79 -12.38
C GLN A 18 -4.50 7.64 -11.45
N LEU A 19 -5.45 7.03 -10.75
CA LEU A 19 -5.16 5.90 -9.88
C LEU A 19 -4.79 4.65 -10.65
N TYR A 20 -5.43 4.42 -11.78
CA TYR A 20 -5.04 3.37 -12.69
C TYR A 20 -3.57 3.55 -13.11
N GLU A 21 -3.20 4.77 -13.51
CA GLU A 21 -1.80 5.09 -13.87
C GLU A 21 -0.83 4.93 -12.70
N ILE A 22 -1.22 5.26 -11.46
CA ILE A 22 -0.37 5.13 -10.27
C ILE A 22 -0.12 3.65 -9.92
N TRP A 23 -1.15 2.82 -9.99
CA TRP A 23 -1.12 1.44 -9.48
C TRP A 23 -0.88 0.38 -10.53
N PHE A 24 -1.47 0.52 -11.72
CA PHE A 24 -1.61 -0.56 -12.70
C PHE A 24 -0.84 -0.31 -13.99
N GLU A 25 -0.55 0.94 -14.35
CA GLU A 25 0.29 1.22 -15.51
C GLU A 25 1.74 0.81 -15.20
N GLU A 26 2.27 -0.08 -16.03
CA GLU A 26 3.64 -0.56 -15.96
C GLU A 26 4.65 0.58 -16.15
N TYR A 27 5.76 0.50 -15.43
CA TYR A 27 6.91 1.36 -15.61
C TYR A 27 8.18 0.52 -15.59
N ALA A 28 9.20 0.99 -16.30
CA ALA A 28 10.51 0.36 -16.29
C ALA A 28 11.32 0.83 -15.08
N ARG A 29 11.88 -0.10 -14.31
CA ARG A 29 13.02 0.16 -13.43
C ARG A 29 14.27 -0.31 -14.17
N ASP A 30 15.10 0.62 -14.61
CA ASP A 30 16.27 0.34 -15.43
C ASP A 30 15.93 -0.46 -16.71
N SER A 31 16.62 -1.59 -16.96
CA SER A 31 16.50 -2.41 -18.19
C SER A 31 15.57 -3.62 -18.06
N VAL A 32 14.74 -3.71 -17.02
CA VAL A 32 13.80 -4.84 -16.81
C VAL A 32 12.43 -4.52 -17.39
N LYS A 33 11.74 -5.54 -17.94
CA LYS A 33 10.36 -5.44 -18.44
C LYS A 33 9.43 -4.86 -17.36
N GLY A 34 8.45 -4.07 -17.81
CA GLY A 34 7.60 -3.21 -16.98
C GLY A 34 6.93 -3.94 -15.83
N THR A 35 7.00 -3.33 -14.64
CA THR A 35 6.24 -3.74 -13.45
C THR A 35 5.33 -2.59 -13.03
N SER A 36 4.27 -2.89 -12.30
CA SER A 36 3.36 -1.90 -11.72
C SER A 36 3.46 -1.85 -10.19
N GLY A 37 2.95 -0.78 -9.58
CA GLY A 37 2.89 -0.67 -8.12
C GLY A 37 2.00 -1.74 -7.50
N PHE A 38 0.94 -2.12 -8.20
CA PHE A 38 0.05 -3.21 -7.81
C PHE A 38 0.77 -4.55 -7.82
N GLU A 39 1.50 -4.86 -8.88
CA GLU A 39 2.27 -6.10 -8.94
C GLU A 39 3.34 -6.17 -7.85
N THR A 40 4.09 -5.08 -7.67
CA THR A 40 5.13 -5.02 -6.64
C THR A 40 4.56 -5.34 -5.25
N ILE A 41 3.49 -4.65 -4.85
CA ILE A 41 2.95 -4.72 -3.48
C ILE A 41 2.03 -5.93 -3.28
N PHE A 42 1.14 -6.22 -4.23
CA PHE A 42 0.07 -7.23 -4.05
C PHE A 42 0.36 -8.58 -4.71
N VAL A 43 1.12 -8.62 -5.81
CA VAL A 43 1.46 -9.89 -6.50
C VAL A 43 2.77 -10.46 -5.97
N GLY A 44 3.76 -9.57 -5.78
CA GLY A 44 5.11 -9.87 -5.35
C GLY A 44 6.16 -9.56 -6.43
N GLU A 45 7.29 -9.00 -6.00
CA GLU A 45 8.45 -8.73 -6.85
C GLU A 45 9.71 -9.35 -6.20
N VAL A 46 10.60 -9.85 -7.05
CA VAL A 46 11.90 -10.41 -6.66
C VAL A 46 13.03 -9.67 -7.33
N ASN A 47 14.10 -9.40 -6.58
CA ASN A 47 15.34 -8.83 -7.09
C ASN A 47 16.51 -9.74 -6.69
N GLY A 48 17.10 -10.40 -7.69
CA GLY A 48 18.11 -11.43 -7.47
C GLY A 48 17.54 -12.59 -6.67
N THR A 49 18.06 -12.80 -5.46
CA THR A 49 17.61 -13.87 -4.54
C THR A 49 16.66 -13.36 -3.46
N LYS A 50 16.29 -12.07 -3.49
CA LYS A 50 15.51 -11.44 -2.44
C LYS A 50 14.10 -11.13 -2.92
N VAL A 51 13.12 -11.39 -2.06
CA VAL A 51 11.79 -10.81 -2.22
C VAL A 51 11.88 -9.33 -1.85
N VAL A 52 11.44 -8.44 -2.75
CA VAL A 52 11.48 -6.97 -2.58
C VAL A 52 10.09 -6.33 -2.58
N GLY A 53 9.05 -7.14 -2.80
CA GLY A 53 7.64 -6.77 -2.67
C GLY A 53 6.87 -7.82 -1.88
N LEU A 54 5.62 -8.10 -2.27
CA LEU A 54 4.73 -9.10 -1.63
C LEU A 54 4.28 -8.69 -0.22
N ASN A 55 3.68 -7.51 -0.08
CA ASN A 55 3.23 -6.98 1.22
C ASN A 55 1.75 -7.27 1.55
N ASN A 56 1.04 -8.00 0.70
CA ASN A 56 -0.36 -8.36 0.91
C ASN A 56 -0.52 -9.68 1.66
N TRP A 57 -1.13 -9.64 2.84
CA TRP A 57 -1.31 -10.81 3.71
C TRP A 57 -2.15 -11.93 3.05
N TYR A 58 -3.16 -11.55 2.25
CA TYR A 58 -4.04 -12.53 1.61
C TYR A 58 -3.31 -13.30 0.50
N ARG A 59 -2.51 -12.60 -0.32
CA ARG A 59 -1.62 -13.20 -1.31
C ARG A 59 -0.64 -14.15 -0.63
N PHE A 60 0.00 -13.71 0.45
CA PHE A 60 0.91 -14.55 1.22
C PHE A 60 0.21 -15.82 1.72
N TYR A 61 -0.97 -15.70 2.30
CA TYR A 61 -1.80 -16.83 2.73
C TYR A 61 -2.13 -17.80 1.58
N ARG A 62 -2.49 -17.29 0.40
CA ARG A 62 -2.74 -18.12 -0.79
C ARG A 62 -1.49 -18.84 -1.28
N LEU A 63 -0.33 -18.20 -1.23
CA LEU A 63 0.94 -18.83 -1.58
C LEU A 63 1.31 -19.93 -0.57
N GLU A 64 1.07 -19.70 0.71
CA GLU A 64 1.34 -20.68 1.78
C GLU A 64 0.45 -21.91 1.63
N MET A 65 -0.86 -21.71 1.40
CA MET A 65 -1.82 -22.77 1.09
C MET A 65 -1.43 -23.64 -0.10
N ASN A 66 -0.72 -23.07 -1.07
CA ASN A 66 -0.25 -23.76 -2.27
C ASN A 66 1.21 -24.24 -2.16
N ASN A 67 1.78 -24.28 -0.95
CA ASN A 67 3.16 -24.66 -0.68
C ASN A 67 4.20 -23.89 -1.53
N LYS A 68 3.89 -22.63 -1.86
CA LYS A 68 4.80 -21.74 -2.60
C LYS A 68 5.66 -20.91 -1.67
N THR A 69 5.18 -20.63 -0.46
CA THR A 69 5.95 -19.96 0.59
C THR A 69 6.25 -20.90 1.75
N ASN A 70 7.37 -20.65 2.43
CA ASN A 70 7.80 -21.36 3.62
C ASN A 70 8.00 -20.33 4.75
N TYR A 71 7.08 -20.31 5.70
CA TYR A 71 7.11 -19.37 6.82
C TYR A 71 8.14 -19.78 7.88
N HIS A 72 9.04 -18.87 8.25
CA HIS A 72 10.12 -19.15 9.21
C HIS A 72 9.88 -18.57 10.60
N GLY A 73 8.94 -17.64 10.75
CA GLY A 73 8.64 -17.00 12.03
C GLY A 73 8.33 -15.51 11.92
N TRP A 74 8.02 -14.90 13.06
CA TRP A 74 7.70 -13.47 13.17
C TRP A 74 8.65 -12.76 14.14
N PHE A 75 8.96 -11.50 13.83
CA PHE A 75 9.76 -10.61 14.69
C PHE A 75 8.88 -9.78 15.63
N ASN A 76 7.80 -9.23 15.08
CA ASN A 76 6.81 -8.47 15.82
C ASN A 76 5.41 -8.69 15.23
N ARG A 77 4.39 -8.80 16.09
CA ARG A 77 3.01 -9.06 15.70
C ARG A 77 2.04 -8.28 16.60
N ALA A 78 1.27 -7.40 15.98
CA ALA A 78 0.06 -6.83 16.55
C ALA A 78 -1.13 -7.60 15.96
N LYS A 79 -1.79 -8.42 16.78
CA LYS A 79 -2.87 -9.30 16.35
C LYS A 79 -3.94 -8.51 15.58
N ASP A 80 -4.30 -9.00 14.39
CA ASP A 80 -5.31 -8.43 13.49
C ASP A 80 -4.96 -7.03 12.95
N VAL A 81 -3.70 -6.59 13.06
CA VAL A 81 -3.26 -5.28 12.59
C VAL A 81 -2.02 -5.31 11.73
N HIS A 82 -0.98 -6.02 12.19
CA HIS A 82 0.34 -5.95 11.58
C HIS A 82 1.19 -7.15 11.98
N ILE A 83 2.03 -7.61 11.06
CA ILE A 83 3.05 -8.61 11.33
C ILE A 83 4.33 -8.25 10.59
N THR A 84 5.46 -8.47 11.25
CA THR A 84 6.78 -8.54 10.59
C THR A 84 7.28 -9.97 10.67
N LEU A 85 7.71 -10.51 9.55
CA LEU A 85 8.01 -11.93 9.41
C LEU A 85 9.22 -12.20 8.51
N GLN A 86 9.68 -13.44 8.56
CA GLN A 86 10.65 -14.03 7.65
C GLN A 86 10.02 -15.23 6.95
N TYR A 87 10.27 -15.35 5.65
CA TYR A 87 9.83 -16.48 4.84
C TYR A 87 10.70 -16.68 3.59
N GLU A 88 10.52 -17.82 2.95
CA GLU A 88 10.98 -18.06 1.58
C GLU A 88 9.78 -18.09 0.63
N TRP A 89 9.95 -17.62 -0.60
CA TRP A 89 9.02 -17.81 -1.71
C TRP A 89 9.76 -18.60 -2.79
N GLY A 90 9.54 -19.92 -2.84
CA GLY A 90 10.36 -20.81 -3.66
C GLY A 90 11.86 -20.66 -3.34
N PRO A 91 12.71 -20.28 -4.31
CA PRO A 91 14.15 -20.07 -4.09
C PRO A 91 14.51 -18.67 -3.56
N PHE A 92 13.54 -17.79 -3.32
CA PHE A 92 13.76 -16.39 -2.94
C PHE A 92 13.54 -16.18 -1.45
N GLU A 93 14.36 -15.34 -0.83
CA GLU A 93 14.33 -15.09 0.61
C GLU A 93 13.75 -13.71 0.94
N ALA A 94 12.83 -13.66 1.89
CA ALA A 94 12.33 -12.45 2.53
C ALA A 94 12.89 -12.37 3.96
N PHE A 95 14.06 -11.73 4.13
CA PHE A 95 14.75 -11.67 5.44
C PHE A 95 13.93 -11.00 6.54
N LYS A 96 13.21 -9.94 6.16
CA LYS A 96 12.30 -9.23 7.04
C LYS A 96 11.32 -8.46 6.17
N ASP A 97 10.07 -8.86 6.24
CA ASP A 97 8.98 -8.24 5.51
C ASP A 97 7.86 -7.86 6.48
N ALA A 98 6.95 -6.98 6.07
CA ALA A 98 5.88 -6.46 6.90
C ALA A 98 4.55 -6.40 6.15
N PHE A 99 3.49 -6.92 6.77
CA PHE A 99 2.13 -6.90 6.22
C PHE A 99 1.20 -6.12 7.14
N LEU A 100 0.28 -5.37 6.53
CA LEU A 100 -0.95 -5.03 7.22
C LEU A 100 -1.82 -6.29 7.32
N MET A 101 -2.41 -6.49 8.49
CA MET A 101 -3.32 -7.59 8.76
C MET A 101 -4.71 -7.03 9.09
N GLY A 102 -5.74 -7.85 8.90
CA GLY A 102 -7.09 -7.48 9.31
C GLY A 102 -7.73 -6.38 8.45
N CYS A 103 -7.30 -6.25 7.20
CA CYS A 103 -7.84 -5.31 6.22
C CYS A 103 -8.02 -5.99 4.87
N SER A 104 -8.96 -5.48 4.08
CA SER A 104 -9.15 -5.91 2.69
C SER A 104 -8.12 -5.28 1.73
N PRO A 105 -7.96 -5.83 0.51
CA PRO A 105 -7.13 -5.21 -0.53
C PRO A 105 -7.57 -3.78 -0.86
N GLU A 106 -8.87 -3.46 -0.85
CA GLU A 106 -9.36 -2.11 -1.08
C GLU A 106 -8.94 -1.14 0.02
N PHE A 107 -8.93 -1.58 1.28
CA PHE A 107 -8.40 -0.76 2.37
C PHE A 107 -6.91 -0.50 2.20
N GLU A 108 -6.14 -1.53 1.85
CA GLU A 108 -4.70 -1.40 1.61
C GLU A 108 -4.40 -0.42 0.47
N ILE A 109 -5.01 -0.61 -0.71
CA ILE A 109 -4.82 0.29 -1.86
C ILE A 109 -5.22 1.72 -1.48
N ALA A 110 -6.35 1.93 -0.81
CA ALA A 110 -6.79 3.25 -0.38
C ALA A 110 -5.78 3.90 0.59
N ALA A 111 -5.36 3.19 1.63
CA ALA A 111 -4.41 3.71 2.62
C ALA A 111 -3.03 4.01 2.00
N TYR A 112 -2.53 3.11 1.16
CA TYR A 112 -1.26 3.28 0.45
C TYR A 112 -1.32 4.46 -0.54
N THR A 113 -2.44 4.62 -1.25
CA THR A 113 -2.71 5.76 -2.14
C THR A 113 -2.71 7.08 -1.40
N ILE A 114 -3.46 7.15 -0.29
CA ILE A 114 -3.51 8.35 0.54
C ILE A 114 -2.10 8.68 1.00
N CYS A 115 -1.33 7.69 1.45
CA CYS A 115 0.02 7.94 1.94
C CYS A 115 0.97 8.41 0.84
N ALA A 116 0.92 7.81 -0.35
CA ALA A 116 1.74 8.21 -1.49
C ALA A 116 1.44 9.63 -1.98
N LEU A 117 0.16 10.03 -2.00
CA LEU A 117 -0.30 11.31 -2.54
C LEU A 117 -0.38 12.43 -1.51
N SER A 118 -0.33 12.09 -0.23
CA SER A 118 -0.25 13.10 0.82
C SER A 118 1.18 13.59 0.97
N GLN A 119 1.35 14.87 1.32
CA GLN A 119 2.68 15.49 1.49
C GLN A 119 3.45 14.95 2.72
N PHE A 120 2.97 13.85 3.30
CA PHE A 120 3.58 13.22 4.45
C PHE A 120 4.75 12.38 3.98
N LYS A 121 5.93 12.61 4.58
CA LYS A 121 7.07 11.70 4.38
C LYS A 121 6.80 10.30 4.96
N GLU A 122 5.95 10.23 5.96
CA GLU A 122 5.57 9.02 6.68
C GLU A 122 4.15 9.20 7.22
N CYS A 123 3.27 8.22 6.97
CA CYS A 123 1.91 8.23 7.45
C CYS A 123 1.83 7.49 8.77
N LEU A 124 1.49 8.22 9.82
CA LEU A 124 1.30 7.69 11.16
C LEU A 124 -0.18 7.53 11.44
N PHE A 125 -0.57 6.32 11.84
CA PHE A 125 -1.93 6.04 12.28
C PHE A 125 -1.92 5.12 13.50
N ASN A 126 -2.93 5.27 14.33
CA ASN A 126 -3.19 4.44 15.49
C ASN A 126 -4.26 3.42 15.14
N HIS A 127 -4.12 2.21 15.65
CA HIS A 127 -5.18 1.23 15.64
C HIS A 127 -5.10 0.38 16.91
N THR A 128 -6.20 0.32 17.65
CA THR A 128 -6.24 -0.25 19.00
C THR A 128 -5.21 0.43 19.92
N THR A 129 -4.28 -0.32 20.52
CA THR A 129 -3.22 0.18 21.42
C THR A 129 -1.89 0.45 20.69
N TYR A 130 -1.85 0.30 19.37
CA TYR A 130 -0.63 0.36 18.59
C TYR A 130 -0.62 1.58 17.66
N GLN A 131 0.56 2.16 17.47
CA GLN A 131 0.83 3.14 16.43
C GLN A 131 1.67 2.48 15.35
N PHE A 132 1.38 2.79 14.09
CA PHE A 132 2.07 2.27 12.93
C PHE A 132 2.52 3.40 12.04
N SER A 133 3.66 3.18 11.41
CA SER A 133 4.14 4.00 10.33
C SER A 133 4.07 3.26 9.01
N MET A 134 3.74 4.02 7.99
CA MET A 134 3.74 3.59 6.62
C MET A 134 4.55 4.59 5.80
N ASN A 135 5.46 4.07 4.99
CA ASN A 135 6.22 4.85 4.02
C ASN A 135 6.03 4.20 2.64
N ILE A 136 5.68 5.03 1.66
CA ILE A 136 5.51 4.62 0.27
C ILE A 136 6.61 5.29 -0.55
N GLU A 137 7.48 4.49 -1.16
CA GLU A 137 8.47 5.03 -2.07
C GLU A 137 7.88 5.16 -3.47
N THR A 138 8.16 6.28 -4.11
CA THR A 138 7.55 6.64 -5.40
C THR A 138 8.60 7.19 -6.35
N ILE A 139 8.36 7.01 -7.65
CA ILE A 139 9.09 7.68 -8.72
C ILE A 139 8.15 8.58 -9.50
N SER A 140 8.68 9.64 -10.11
CA SER A 140 7.89 10.55 -10.96
C SER A 140 8.58 10.69 -12.31
N PRO A 141 8.30 9.80 -13.28
CA PRO A 141 8.88 9.89 -14.61
C PRO A 141 8.47 11.22 -15.29
N PRO A 142 9.34 11.82 -16.13
CA PRO A 142 9.03 13.08 -16.78
C PRO A 142 7.79 12.99 -17.68
N GLY A 143 6.77 13.79 -17.37
CA GLY A 143 5.52 13.84 -18.15
C GLY A 143 4.50 12.75 -17.83
N GLU A 144 4.79 11.90 -16.85
CA GLU A 144 3.89 10.82 -16.41
C GLU A 144 3.40 11.06 -14.97
N MET A 145 2.35 10.33 -14.59
CA MET A 145 1.93 10.27 -13.20
C MET A 145 2.99 9.55 -12.35
N MET A 146 3.06 9.93 -11.07
CA MET A 146 3.91 9.24 -10.11
C MET A 146 3.55 7.75 -10.02
N LYS A 147 4.55 6.91 -9.76
CA LYS A 147 4.41 5.46 -9.66
C LYS A 147 4.83 4.99 -8.26
N ILE A 148 4.09 4.05 -7.70
CA ILE A 148 4.43 3.42 -6.42
C ILE A 148 5.45 2.31 -6.67
N THR A 149 6.53 2.31 -5.89
CA THR A 149 7.68 1.41 -6.09
C THR A 149 7.99 0.51 -4.90
N SER A 150 7.63 0.92 -3.69
CA SER A 150 7.78 0.05 -2.53
C SER A 150 6.87 0.51 -1.39
N LEU A 151 6.66 -0.39 -0.44
CA LEU A 151 5.92 -0.16 0.78
C LEU A 151 6.79 -0.61 1.95
N ALA A 152 6.91 0.25 2.95
CA ALA A 152 7.45 -0.11 4.25
C ALA A 152 6.41 0.15 5.33
N VAL A 153 6.01 -0.90 6.05
CA VAL A 153 5.14 -0.81 7.22
C VAL A 153 5.96 -1.18 8.46
N ALA A 154 5.83 -0.38 9.52
CA ALA A 154 6.45 -0.70 10.79
C ALA A 154 5.52 -0.34 11.95
N GLN A 155 5.60 -1.13 13.03
CA GLN A 155 5.04 -0.70 14.30
C GLN A 155 5.92 0.41 14.88
N TYR A 156 5.31 1.57 15.11
CA TYR A 156 5.97 2.72 15.70
C TYR A 156 6.14 2.49 17.21
N THR A 157 7.32 2.01 17.60
CA THR A 157 7.76 2.05 19.00
C THR A 157 8.43 3.39 19.20
N GLY A 158 7.80 4.33 19.94
CA GLY A 158 8.26 5.72 20.09
C GLY A 158 9.66 5.91 20.70
N ALA A 159 10.71 5.48 20.01
CA ALA A 159 12.09 5.72 20.37
C ALA A 159 12.54 7.05 19.79
N THR A 160 12.70 8.03 20.68
CA THR A 160 13.41 9.28 20.42
C THR A 160 14.80 8.99 19.83
N THR A 161 14.98 9.18 18.52
CA THR A 161 16.32 9.24 17.93
C THR A 161 16.96 10.59 18.26
N THR A 162 17.56 10.66 19.45
CA THR A 162 18.55 11.70 19.73
C THR A 162 19.85 11.29 19.06
N LYS A 163 20.15 11.93 17.92
CA LYS A 163 21.47 12.46 17.48
C LYS A 163 21.59 12.40 15.96
N VAL A 164 21.10 13.45 15.30
CA VAL A 164 21.87 14.12 14.24
C VAL A 164 21.79 15.62 14.52
N THR A 165 22.90 16.16 15.00
CA THR A 165 23.19 17.59 14.92
C THR A 165 23.35 17.93 13.45
N VAL A 166 22.45 18.74 12.88
CA VAL A 166 22.73 19.90 12.02
C VAL A 166 21.39 20.60 11.75
N SER A 167 21.39 21.90 11.96
CA SER A 167 20.30 22.86 11.82
C SER A 167 19.40 22.66 10.60
N GLN A 168 18.10 22.47 10.84
CA GLN A 168 17.06 22.81 9.86
C GLN A 168 15.92 23.59 10.51
N LYS A 169 15.60 24.70 9.84
CA LYS A 169 14.48 25.61 10.09
C LYS A 169 13.18 24.83 10.27
N THR A 170 12.40 25.34 11.21
CA THR A 170 11.01 25.06 11.56
C THR A 170 10.14 24.63 10.36
N THR A 171 9.83 23.34 10.29
CA THR A 171 8.57 22.83 9.74
C THR A 171 8.00 21.84 10.75
N THR A 172 6.91 22.28 11.37
CA THR A 172 5.96 21.58 12.26
C THR A 172 6.17 20.07 12.45
N LYS A 173 6.65 19.70 13.65
CA LYS A 173 6.59 18.35 14.23
C LYS A 173 5.15 17.94 14.54
N GLY A 174 4.77 16.75 14.08
CA GLY A 174 4.16 15.73 14.94
C GLY A 174 2.76 15.97 15.48
N ALA A 175 1.78 16.19 14.61
CA ALA A 175 0.46 15.61 14.79
C ALA A 175 0.25 14.69 13.60
N GLY A 176 0.15 13.37 13.81
CA GLY A 176 -0.57 12.55 12.85
C GLY A 176 -1.95 13.20 12.72
N ASP A 177 -2.25 13.72 11.53
CA ASP A 177 -3.39 14.60 11.30
C ASP A 177 -4.64 13.93 11.89
N ALA A 178 -5.31 14.57 12.85
CA ALA A 178 -6.53 14.03 13.46
C ALA A 178 -7.58 13.67 12.39
N ARG A 179 -7.52 14.34 11.21
CA ARG A 179 -8.32 14.00 10.03
C ARG A 179 -7.85 12.72 9.34
N LEU A 180 -6.54 12.49 9.23
CA LEU A 180 -5.99 11.24 8.70
C LEU A 180 -6.39 10.07 9.60
N GLN A 181 -6.28 10.25 10.93
CA GLN A 181 -6.73 9.23 11.88
C GLN A 181 -8.22 8.95 11.74
N LYS A 182 -9.05 10.00 11.71
CA LYS A 182 -10.49 9.85 11.52
C LYS A 182 -10.82 9.12 10.22
N LEU A 183 -10.14 9.47 9.13
CA LEU A 183 -10.32 8.79 7.84
C LEU A 183 -9.97 7.30 7.93
N VAL A 184 -8.85 6.95 8.56
CA VAL A 184 -8.46 5.55 8.76
C VAL A 184 -9.54 4.81 9.56
N ASP A 185 -10.09 5.43 10.60
CA ASP A 185 -11.16 4.83 11.40
C ASP A 185 -12.45 4.66 10.58
N ASP A 186 -12.84 5.66 9.80
CA ASP A 186 -14.02 5.63 8.91
C ASP A 186 -13.86 4.55 7.84
N MET A 187 -12.69 4.47 7.19
CA MET A 187 -12.38 3.44 6.18
C MET A 187 -12.43 2.04 6.81
N ARG A 188 -11.84 1.85 8.00
CA ARG A 188 -11.91 0.54 8.69
C ARG A 188 -13.33 0.15 9.09
N ALA A 189 -14.20 1.12 9.38
CA ALA A 189 -15.60 0.87 9.66
C ALA A 189 -16.39 0.51 8.39
N ALA A 190 -16.00 1.07 7.25
CA ALA A 190 -16.59 0.81 5.93
C ALA A 190 -16.01 -0.43 5.21
N ASP A 191 -14.89 -0.96 5.70
CA ASP A 191 -14.22 -2.16 5.19
C ASP A 191 -15.03 -3.43 5.53
N ILE A 192 -15.99 -3.76 4.66
CA ILE A 192 -16.90 -4.90 4.83
C ILE A 192 -16.24 -6.24 4.45
N ASP A 193 -15.25 -6.23 3.56
CA ASP A 193 -14.54 -7.43 3.10
C ASP A 193 -13.30 -7.74 3.95
N ARG A 194 -13.09 -6.99 5.05
CA ARG A 194 -12.11 -7.35 6.07
C ARG A 194 -12.40 -8.75 6.63
N PRO A 195 -11.36 -9.51 7.01
CA PRO A 195 -11.55 -10.79 7.66
C PRO A 195 -12.27 -10.59 9.01
N THR A 196 -13.53 -11.03 9.11
CA THR A 196 -14.38 -10.90 10.32
C THR A 196 -14.17 -12.05 11.31
N HIS A 197 -13.61 -13.14 10.82
CA HIS A 197 -13.11 -14.27 11.58
C HIS A 197 -11.89 -14.77 10.78
N TYR A 198 -10.88 -15.33 11.44
CA TYR A 198 -9.87 -16.16 10.77
C TYR A 198 -10.31 -17.63 10.91
N PRO A 199 -11.46 -18.08 10.35
CA PRO A 199 -11.79 -19.49 10.39
C PRO A 199 -10.74 -20.24 9.58
N ASP A 200 -10.54 -21.50 9.98
CA ASP A 200 -9.82 -22.49 9.22
C ASP A 200 -10.09 -22.34 7.71
N VAL A 201 -9.04 -21.95 7.01
CA VAL A 201 -8.73 -22.35 5.64
C VAL A 201 -9.92 -22.23 4.66
N PHE A 202 -10.08 -21.07 4.03
CA PHE A 202 -10.79 -21.02 2.75
C PHE A 202 -10.04 -21.93 1.76
N GLN A 203 -10.58 -23.14 1.57
CA GLN A 203 -10.05 -24.15 0.66
C GLN A 203 -10.43 -23.76 -0.78
N VAL A 204 -9.66 -22.85 -1.39
CA VAL A 204 -9.74 -22.58 -2.83
C VAL A 204 -8.81 -23.56 -3.53
N CYS A 205 -9.32 -24.76 -3.87
CA CYS A 205 -8.59 -25.83 -4.57
C CYS A 205 -8.30 -25.54 -6.06
N GLN A 206 -8.36 -24.27 -6.49
CA GLN A 206 -8.04 -23.91 -7.87
C GLN A 206 -6.61 -23.37 -7.88
N GLU A 207 -5.73 -24.07 -8.58
CA GLU A 207 -4.40 -23.55 -8.93
C GLU A 207 -4.59 -22.18 -9.59
N GLU A 208 -3.89 -21.16 -9.10
CA GLU A 208 -3.96 -19.83 -9.69
C GLU A 208 -3.49 -19.91 -11.13
N THR A 209 -4.36 -19.56 -12.07
CA THR A 209 -3.99 -19.50 -13.48
C THR A 209 -2.80 -18.56 -13.61
N PRO A 210 -1.67 -19.01 -14.18
CA PRO A 210 -0.51 -18.14 -14.39
C PRO A 210 -0.95 -16.93 -15.22
N LEU A 211 -0.57 -15.72 -14.79
CA LEU A 211 -0.79 -14.43 -15.48
C LEU A 211 0.06 -14.34 -16.77
N THR A 212 0.01 -15.36 -17.62
CA THR A 212 0.96 -15.60 -18.71
C THR A 212 0.43 -15.19 -20.08
N ALA A 213 -0.80 -14.70 -20.16
CA ALA A 213 -1.35 -14.08 -21.36
C ALA A 213 -1.64 -12.60 -21.04
N ASP A 214 -0.94 -11.70 -21.72
CA ASP A 214 -1.03 -10.24 -21.54
C ASP A 214 -2.50 -9.75 -21.49
N ILE A 215 -3.38 -10.35 -22.31
CA ILE A 215 -4.81 -10.02 -22.35
C ILE A 215 -5.54 -10.42 -21.06
N VAL A 216 -5.24 -11.59 -20.50
CA VAL A 216 -5.84 -12.07 -19.24
C VAL A 216 -5.33 -11.23 -18.08
N HIS A 217 -4.02 -10.92 -18.10
CA HIS A 217 -3.38 -10.09 -17.08
C HIS A 217 -4.00 -8.68 -17.04
N ALA A 218 -4.03 -7.96 -18.17
CA ALA A 218 -4.61 -6.62 -18.23
C ALA A 218 -6.11 -6.61 -17.89
N SER A 219 -6.86 -7.64 -18.31
CA SER A 219 -8.29 -7.76 -17.97
C SER A 219 -8.50 -7.97 -16.48
N LEU A 220 -7.66 -8.78 -15.83
CA LEU A 220 -7.75 -9.00 -14.38
C LEU A 220 -7.40 -7.74 -13.60
N LEU A 221 -6.34 -7.02 -13.99
CA LEU A 221 -5.99 -5.73 -13.39
C LEU A 221 -7.13 -4.72 -13.49
N ASN A 222 -7.79 -4.63 -14.65
CA ASN A 222 -8.97 -3.78 -14.85
C ASN A 222 -10.14 -4.19 -13.95
N ILE A 223 -10.45 -5.50 -13.87
CA ILE A 223 -11.53 -6.00 -13.00
C ILE A 223 -11.23 -5.71 -11.52
N THR A 224 -9.99 -5.92 -11.09
CA THR A 224 -9.55 -5.60 -9.73
C THR A 224 -9.69 -4.10 -9.45
N PHE A 225 -9.26 -3.26 -10.39
CA PHE A 225 -9.38 -1.81 -10.27
C PHE A 225 -10.85 -1.35 -10.19
N ASP A 226 -11.72 -1.88 -11.05
CA ASP A 226 -13.14 -1.54 -11.06
C ASP A 226 -13.84 -1.99 -9.78
N SER A 227 -13.51 -3.18 -9.27
CA SER A 227 -14.03 -3.67 -7.98
C SER A 227 -13.64 -2.72 -6.84
N PHE A 228 -12.36 -2.35 -6.77
CA PHE A 228 -11.84 -1.43 -5.76
C PHE A 228 -12.55 -0.05 -5.80
N THR A 229 -12.65 0.58 -6.98
CA THR A 229 -13.15 1.96 -7.10
C THR A 229 -14.67 2.11 -6.89
N ASN A 230 -15.38 1.02 -6.66
CA ASN A 230 -16.81 1.01 -6.34
C ASN A 230 -17.11 0.84 -4.84
N THR A 231 -16.08 0.69 -4.00
CA THR A 231 -16.23 0.50 -2.55
C THR A 231 -16.46 1.81 -1.80
N THR A 232 -17.12 1.75 -0.62
CA THR A 232 -17.25 2.91 0.28
C THR A 232 -15.89 3.38 0.80
N VAL A 233 -14.96 2.44 1.04
CA VAL A 233 -13.58 2.72 1.43
C VAL A 233 -12.91 3.65 0.41
N PHE A 234 -13.08 3.34 -0.88
CA PHE A 234 -12.57 4.18 -1.95
C PHE A 234 -13.17 5.59 -1.95
N GLN A 235 -14.49 5.72 -1.78
CA GLN A 235 -15.16 7.02 -1.78
C GLN A 235 -14.65 7.90 -0.64
N LEU A 236 -14.48 7.35 0.55
CA LEU A 236 -13.91 8.07 1.70
C LEU A 236 -12.48 8.56 1.42
N ALA A 237 -11.65 7.73 0.80
CA ALA A 237 -10.29 8.09 0.43
C ALA A 237 -10.24 9.21 -0.63
N LEU A 238 -11.10 9.11 -1.65
CA LEU A 238 -11.26 10.13 -2.69
C LEU A 238 -11.68 11.47 -2.09
N GLU A 239 -12.74 11.48 -1.27
CA GLU A 239 -13.23 12.69 -0.62
C GLU A 239 -12.14 13.36 0.22
N TYR A 240 -11.36 12.58 0.98
CA TYR A 240 -10.26 13.11 1.78
C TYR A 240 -9.18 13.79 0.92
N LEU A 241 -8.75 13.14 -0.17
CA LEU A 241 -7.75 13.69 -1.07
C LEU A 241 -8.23 14.95 -1.80
N GLN A 242 -9.50 14.96 -2.23
CA GLN A 242 -10.13 16.15 -2.81
C GLN A 242 -10.17 17.32 -1.83
N GLU A 243 -10.50 17.07 -0.56
CA GLU A 243 -10.53 18.09 0.48
C GLU A 243 -9.12 18.65 0.77
N ILE A 244 -8.08 17.82 0.77
CA ILE A 244 -6.69 18.29 0.87
C ILE A 244 -6.35 19.20 -0.32
N ARG A 245 -6.70 18.80 -1.54
CA ARG A 245 -6.43 19.60 -2.75
C ARG A 245 -7.15 20.94 -2.71
N LYS A 246 -8.46 20.96 -2.42
CA LYS A 246 -9.26 22.19 -2.36
C LYS A 246 -8.67 23.20 -1.37
N ARG A 247 -8.25 22.72 -0.19
CA ARG A 247 -7.60 23.58 0.81
C ARG A 247 -6.32 24.18 0.26
N THR A 248 -5.48 23.36 -0.36
CA THR A 248 -4.21 23.82 -0.94
C THR A 248 -4.43 24.93 -2.00
N LEU A 249 -5.43 24.79 -2.87
CA LEU A 249 -5.79 25.79 -3.88
C LEU A 249 -6.33 27.10 -3.27
N ASN A 250 -7.01 27.04 -2.14
CA ASN A 250 -7.56 28.22 -1.48
C ASN A 250 -6.48 29.03 -0.70
N PHE A 251 -5.29 28.46 -0.50
CA PHE A 251 -4.16 29.11 0.18
C PHE A 251 -3.04 29.55 -0.79
N SER A 252 -3.22 29.35 -2.11
CA SER A 252 -2.29 29.77 -3.18
C SER A 252 -2.81 30.99 -3.93
#